data_AF-A0A0M0BNK7-F1
#
_entry.id   AF-A0A0M0BNK7-F1
#
_cell.length_a   1.000
_cell.length_b   1.000
_cell.length_c   1.000
_cell.angle_alpha   90.00
_cell.angle_beta   90.00
_cell.angle_gamma   90.00
#
_symmetry.space_group_name_H-M   'P 1'
#
loop_
_entity.id
_entity.type
_entity.pdbx_description
1 polymer ?
#
loop_
_entity_poly.entity_id
_entity_poly.type
_entity_poly.pdbx_seq_one_letter_code
_entity_poly.pdbx_strand_id
1 'polypeptide(L)' 'MINPVPQIVSYVSTLVTLEVGDVIATGTCEGNAMTWGRRENIPSGGKWLQDGEVIEAWIEGIGTLRNAIKFEEPKYRA' A
#
# COMPACT_ATOMS: atom_id res chain seq x y z
N MET A 1 -10.25 11.62 3.52
CA MET A 1 -9.63 10.94 4.68
C MET A 1 -10.60 11.02 5.84
N ILE A 2 -10.73 9.95 6.65
CA ILE A 2 -11.57 9.97 7.86
C ILE A 2 -10.84 10.70 9.00
N ASN A 3 -9.55 10.41 9.19
CA ASN A 3 -8.69 11.09 10.15
C ASN A 3 -7.67 11.98 9.41
N PRO A 4 -7.68 13.31 9.57
CA PRO A 4 -6.68 14.20 8.97
C PRO A 4 -5.30 14.03 9.63
N VAL A 5 -4.24 14.40 8.89
CA VAL A 5 -2.84 14.22 9.31
C VAL A 5 -2.54 14.73 10.73
N PRO A 6 -2.97 15.94 11.16
CA PRO A 6 -2.70 16.41 12.53
C PRO A 6 -3.29 15.51 13.61
N GLN A 7 -4.45 14.90 13.37
CA GLN A 7 -5.07 13.97 14.31
C GLN A 7 -4.32 12.65 14.37
N ILE A 8 -3.83 12.14 13.23
CA ILE A 8 -3.01 10.92 13.18
C ILE A 8 -1.72 11.13 13.97
N VAL A 9 -0.99 12.24 13.72
CA VAL A 9 0.25 12.55 14.44
C VAL A 9 0.01 12.64 15.94
N SER A 10 -1.04 13.36 16.36
CA SER A 10 -1.42 13.51 17.77
C SER A 10 -1.67 12.15 18.42
N TYR A 11 -2.50 11.30 17.80
CA TYR A 11 -2.85 9.99 18.34
C TYR A 11 -1.65 9.05 18.43
N VAL A 12 -0.87 8.91 17.34
CA VAL A 12 0.30 8.02 17.30
C VAL A 12 1.34 8.43 18.35
N SER A 13 1.53 9.74 18.57
CA SER A 13 2.45 10.26 19.59
C SER A 13 2.08 9.89 21.03
N THR A 14 0.84 9.44 21.28
CA THR A 14 0.44 8.92 22.61
C THR A 14 0.85 7.47 22.84
N LEU A 15 1.14 6.73 21.77
CA LEU A 15 1.46 5.30 21.80
C LEU A 15 2.97 5.07 21.72
N VAL A 16 3.65 5.85 20.88
CA VAL A 16 5.08 5.78 20.62
C VAL A 16 5.68 7.17 20.50
N THR A 17 6.96 7.32 20.86
CA THR A 17 7.70 8.56 20.58
C THR A 17 7.99 8.64 19.09
N LEU A 18 7.60 9.74 18.44
CA LEU A 18 7.96 10.02 17.06
C LEU A 18 9.30 10.75 16.99
N GLU A 19 10.18 10.28 16.14
CA GLU A 19 11.50 10.86 15.88
C GLU A 19 11.57 11.55 14.51
N VAL A 20 12.57 12.42 14.34
CA VAL A 20 12.79 13.10 13.07
C VAL A 20 13.20 12.09 12.01
N GLY A 21 12.43 12.02 10.93
CA GLY A 21 12.63 11.06 9.85
C GLY A 21 11.63 9.91 9.86
N ASP A 22 10.80 9.79 10.90
CA ASP A 22 9.72 8.81 10.93
C ASP A 22 8.69 9.05 9.82
N VAL A 23 8.17 7.95 9.27
CA VAL A 23 7.19 7.96 8.19
C VAL A 23 5.91 7.29 8.65
N ILE A 24 4.79 8.01 8.53
CA ILE A 24 3.45 7.50 8.81
C ILE A 24 2.68 7.32 7.50
N ALA A 25 2.31 6.08 7.17
CA ALA A 25 1.42 5.79 6.06
C ALA A 25 -0.05 6.05 6.48
N THR A 26 -0.67 7.08 5.90
CA THR A 26 -1.98 7.61 6.32
C THR A 26 -3.20 6.79 5.85
N GLY A 27 -2.97 5.61 5.29
CA GLY A 27 -4.00 4.71 4.76
C GLY A 27 -4.26 4.88 3.25
N THR A 28 -4.98 3.91 2.70
CA THR A 28 -5.41 3.86 1.29
C THR A 28 -6.93 3.99 1.18
N CYS A 29 -7.42 4.43 0.02
CA CYS A 29 -8.84 4.34 -0.34
C CYS A 29 -9.22 2.89 -0.73
N GLU A 30 -10.47 2.71 -1.16
CA GLU A 30 -10.94 1.45 -1.73
C GLU A 30 -10.20 1.06 -3.03
N GLY A 31 -10.40 -0.19 -3.49
CA GLY A 31 -9.85 -0.64 -4.78
C GLY A 31 -8.54 -1.43 -4.66
N ASN A 32 -8.18 -1.90 -3.47
CA ASN A 32 -7.11 -2.88 -3.31
C ASN A 32 -7.46 -4.23 -4.00
N ALA A 33 -6.44 -5.06 -4.22
CA ALA A 33 -6.55 -6.37 -4.89
C ALA A 33 -7.75 -7.22 -4.44
N MET A 34 -8.00 -7.30 -3.13
CA MET A 34 -9.09 -8.09 -2.57
C MET A 34 -10.45 -7.47 -2.88
N THR A 35 -10.63 -6.18 -2.62
CA THR A 35 -11.90 -5.48 -2.84
C THR A 35 -12.26 -5.40 -4.33
N TRP A 36 -11.26 -5.17 -5.19
CA TRP A 36 -11.44 -5.19 -6.64
C TRP A 36 -11.79 -6.59 -7.15
N GLY A 37 -11.07 -7.62 -6.69
CA GLY A 37 -11.34 -9.00 -7.11
C GLY A 37 -12.74 -9.48 -6.74
N ARG A 38 -13.27 -9.06 -5.58
CA ARG A 38 -14.67 -9.31 -5.22
C ARG A 38 -15.65 -8.60 -6.14
N ARG A 39 -15.41 -7.33 -6.47
CA ARG A 39 -16.26 -6.57 -7.40
C ARG A 39 -16.34 -7.22 -8.78
N GLU A 40 -15.23 -7.78 -9.26
CA GLU A 40 -15.11 -8.43 -10.57
C GLU A 40 -15.46 -9.94 -10.56
N ASN A 41 -16.01 -10.47 -9.45
CA ASN A 41 -16.33 -11.90 -9.28
C ASN A 41 -15.15 -12.85 -9.64
N ILE A 42 -13.92 -12.47 -9.30
CA ILE A 42 -12.73 -13.28 -9.60
C ILE A 42 -12.72 -14.52 -8.67
N PRO A 43 -12.72 -15.76 -9.21
CA PRO A 43 -12.84 -16.99 -8.40
C PRO A 43 -11.74 -17.19 -7.34
N SER A 44 -10.52 -16.67 -7.59
CA SER A 44 -9.38 -16.74 -6.67
C SER A 44 -9.46 -15.71 -5.52
N GLY A 45 -10.52 -14.91 -5.45
CA GLY A 45 -10.81 -14.01 -4.33
C GLY A 45 -10.07 -12.66 -4.34
N GLY A 46 -9.15 -12.42 -5.28
CA GLY A 46 -8.43 -11.16 -5.39
C GLY A 46 -7.73 -10.98 -6.73
N LYS A 47 -7.59 -9.73 -7.17
CA LYS A 47 -6.74 -9.33 -8.30
C LYS A 47 -5.32 -9.03 -7.78
N TRP A 48 -4.59 -10.09 -7.47
CA TRP A 48 -3.24 -10.01 -6.91
C TRP A 48 -2.21 -9.53 -7.94
N LEU A 49 -1.08 -9.03 -7.45
CA LEU A 49 0.05 -8.63 -8.28
C LEU A 49 0.58 -9.84 -9.06
N GLN A 50 1.03 -9.63 -10.30
CA GLN A 50 1.64 -10.67 -11.14
C GLN A 50 3.11 -10.35 -11.44
N ASP A 51 3.91 -11.38 -11.72
CA ASP A 51 5.31 -11.20 -12.12
C ASP A 51 5.40 -10.40 -13.43
N GLY A 52 6.34 -9.44 -13.48
CA GLY A 52 6.54 -8.58 -14.63
C GLY A 52 5.56 -7.41 -14.76
N GLU A 53 4.53 -7.31 -13.91
CA GLU A 53 3.64 -6.15 -13.90
C GLU A 53 4.37 -4.86 -13.46
N VAL A 54 3.85 -3.71 -13.88
CA VAL A 54 4.29 -2.41 -13.38
C VAL A 54 3.12 -1.68 -12.75
N ILE A 55 3.30 -1.28 -11.49
CA ILE A 55 2.32 -0.50 -10.73
C ILE A 55 2.76 0.95 -10.70
N GLU A 56 1.84 1.84 -11.03
CA GLU A 56 2.01 3.27 -10.91
C GLU A 56 1.05 3.81 -9.84
N ALA A 57 1.58 4.64 -8.95
CA ALA A 57 0.82 5.38 -7.94
C ALA A 57 1.23 6.85 -8.01
N TRP A 58 0.28 7.76 -7.91
CA TRP A 58 0.57 9.19 -8.01
C TRP A 58 -0.29 10.00 -7.05
N ILE A 59 0.23 11.15 -6.65
CA ILE A 59 -0.52 12.19 -5.93
C ILE A 59 -0.30 13.51 -6.68
N GLU A 60 -1.41 14.22 -6.95
CA GLU A 60 -1.36 15.50 -7.65
C GLU A 60 -0.42 16.48 -6.95
N GLY A 61 0.47 17.11 -7.70
CA GLY A 61 1.42 18.07 -7.16
C GLY A 61 2.58 17.49 -6.33
N ILE A 62 2.63 16.17 -6.10
CA ILE A 62 3.76 15.51 -5.42
C ILE A 62 4.61 14.74 -6.44
N GLY A 63 3.98 13.88 -7.24
CA GLY A 63 4.66 13.09 -8.25
C GLY A 63 4.12 11.68 -8.40
N THR A 64 4.86 10.86 -9.17
CA THR A 64 4.49 9.49 -9.52
C THR A 64 5.57 8.52 -9.07
N LEU A 65 5.14 7.44 -8.43
CA LEU A 65 5.95 6.27 -8.10
C LEU A 65 5.61 5.14 -9.08
N ARG A 66 6.64 4.53 -9.68
CA ARG A 66 6.50 3.43 -10.64
C ARG A 66 7.35 2.24 -10.22
N ASN A 67 6.72 1.13 -9.88
CA ASN A 67 7.39 -0.08 -9.38
C ASN A 67 7.14 -1.26 -10.31
N ALA A 68 8.20 -1.89 -10.79
CA ALA A 68 8.12 -3.18 -11.48
C ALA A 68 8.07 -4.31 -10.45
N ILE A 69 7.12 -5.23 -10.63
CA ILE A 69 6.95 -6.40 -9.78
C ILE A 69 7.81 -7.52 -10.33
N LYS A 70 8.64 -8.09 -9.45
CA LYS A 70 9.42 -9.29 -9.75
C LYS A 70 9.23 -10.29 -8.64
N PHE A 71 8.76 -11.49 -8.98
CA PHE A 71 8.67 -12.59 -8.05
C PHE A 71 10.05 -13.19 -7.85
N GLU A 72 10.37 -13.50 -6.60
CA GLU A 72 11.61 -14.18 -6.27
C GLU A 72 11.50 -15.66 -6.64
N GLU A 73 12.57 -16.21 -7.23
CA GLU A 73 12.69 -17.65 -7.39
C GLU A 73 12.81 -18.31 -6.00
N PRO A 74 12.00 -19.33 -5.69
CA PRO A 74 12.02 -19.95 -4.38
C PRO A 74 13.39 -20.59 -4.11
N LYS A 75 14.15 -20.02 -3.17
CA LYS A 75 15.37 -20.62 -2.64
C LYS A 75 14.99 -21.57 -1.51
N TYR A 76 14.76 -22.84 -1.82
CA TYR A 76 14.62 -23.86 -0.78
C TYR A 76 15.98 -24.01 -0.06
N ARG A 77 15.99 -23.85 1.26
CA ARG A 77 17.17 -24.21 2.06
C ARG A 77 17.35 -25.73 1.96
N ALA A 78 18.55 -26.17 1.56
CA ALA A 78 18.95 -27.57 1.59
C ALA A 78 19.08 -28.06 3.03
#